data_AF-A0A9E2L6W5-F1
#
_entry.id   AF-A0A9E2L6W5-F1
#
_cell.length_a   1.000
_cell.length_b   1.000
_cell.length_c   1.000
_cell.angle_alpha   90.00
_cell.angle_beta   90.00
_cell.angle_gamma   90.00
#
_symmetry.space_group_name_H-M   'P 1'
#
loop_
_entity.id
_entity.type
_entity.pdbx_description
1 polymer ?
#
loop_
_entity_poly.entity_id
_entity_poly.type
_entity_poly.pdbx_seq_one_letter_code
_entity_poly.pdbx_strand_id
1 'polypeptide(L)'
;MKHFLTCLASLFLLSPLMGQEPADYVNPFIGTTNFGTCNPGAICPNGMMSVVPFNVMGSSDNTYDKDARWWSTPYEYTNSFFTGFAHVNLSGVGCPELGSLLLMPTTGKLDVDYHNYGSKYEKENATPGYYTISLTKYNIQAEATATPRTGLTRFTFPKGESHILLNLGEG
;
A
#
# COMPACT_ATOMS: atom_id res chain seq x y z
N MET A 1 29.78 48.52 8.16
CA MET A 1 29.96 47.19 7.55
C MET A 1 30.13 46.04 8.56
N LYS A 2 30.67 46.24 9.78
CA LYS A 2 30.79 45.15 10.78
C LYS A 2 29.47 44.71 11.46
N HIS A 3 28.48 45.60 11.57
CA HIS A 3 27.19 45.28 12.19
C HIS A 3 26.17 44.57 11.27
N PHE A 4 26.41 44.57 9.95
CA PHE A 4 25.52 43.90 8.99
C PHE A 4 25.82 42.40 8.91
N LEU A 5 27.03 41.97 9.28
CA LEU A 5 27.44 40.56 9.24
C LEU A 5 26.97 39.77 10.47
N THR A 6 26.73 40.44 11.61
CA THR A 6 26.24 39.81 12.84
C THR A 6 24.76 39.41 12.79
N CYS A 7 23.91 40.08 11.97
CA CYS A 7 22.51 39.69 11.83
C CYS A 7 22.29 38.48 10.91
N LEU A 8 23.26 38.12 10.05
CA LEU A 8 23.13 36.97 9.16
C LEU A 8 23.50 35.66 9.87
N ALA A 9 24.36 35.70 10.89
CA ALA A 9 24.76 34.53 11.68
C ALA A 9 23.67 34.08 12.67
N SER A 10 22.82 34.99 13.15
CA SER A 10 21.72 34.67 14.07
C SER A 10 20.50 34.05 13.38
N LEU A 11 20.35 34.19 12.06
CA LEU A 11 19.26 33.55 11.31
C LEU A 11 19.49 32.07 10.99
N PHE A 12 20.74 31.58 11.05
CA PHE A 12 21.07 30.16 10.82
C PHE A 12 20.88 29.27 12.05
N LEU A 13 20.64 29.84 13.24
CA LEU A 13 20.52 29.10 14.51
C LEU A 13 19.07 28.75 14.89
N LEU A 14 18.09 29.07 14.05
CA LEU A 14 16.65 28.84 14.29
C LEU A 14 16.02 27.80 13.36
N SER A 15 16.82 26.89 12.78
CA SER A 15 16.25 25.68 12.19
C SER A 15 15.61 24.86 13.31
N PRO A 16 14.29 24.59 13.29
CA PRO A 16 13.71 23.68 14.27
C PRO A 16 14.39 22.33 14.11
N LEU A 17 14.98 21.83 15.19
CA LEU A 17 15.46 20.46 15.26
C LEU A 17 14.20 19.58 15.28
N MET A 18 13.71 19.15 14.11
CA MET A 18 12.69 18.11 14.05
C MET A 18 13.34 16.82 14.53
N GLY A 19 13.01 16.41 15.76
CA GLY A 19 13.40 15.11 16.30
C GLY A 19 12.61 13.99 15.65
N GLN A 20 13.12 12.76 15.77
CA GLN A 20 12.39 11.56 15.35
C GLN A 20 11.13 11.39 16.19
N GLU A 21 10.01 11.15 15.52
CA GLU A 21 8.75 10.78 16.16
C GLU A 21 8.68 9.26 16.35
N PRO A 22 7.95 8.74 17.35
CA PRO A 22 7.78 7.29 17.54
C PRO A 22 7.30 6.55 16.28
N ALA A 23 6.52 7.23 15.43
CA ALA A 23 6.04 6.68 14.16
C ALA A 23 7.17 6.40 13.15
N ASP A 24 8.29 7.13 13.21
CA ASP A 24 9.42 6.97 12.29
C ASP A 24 10.16 5.64 12.49
N TYR A 25 9.98 4.99 13.65
CA TYR A 25 10.59 3.69 13.96
C TYR A 25 9.76 2.50 13.49
N VAL A 26 8.52 2.72 13.05
CA VAL A 26 7.63 1.64 12.64
C VAL A 26 7.98 1.19 11.23
N ASN A 27 8.21 -0.11 11.06
CA ASN A 27 8.34 -0.75 9.74
C ASN A 27 7.10 -1.64 9.49
N PRO A 28 6.12 -1.20 8.67
CA PRO A 28 4.91 -1.97 8.39
C PRO A 28 5.14 -3.31 7.65
N PHE A 29 6.33 -3.53 7.08
CA PHE A 29 6.67 -4.79 6.42
C PHE A 29 7.07 -5.91 7.39
N ILE A 30 7.33 -5.61 8.66
CA ILE A 30 7.66 -6.65 9.65
C ILE A 30 6.44 -7.56 9.87
N GLY A 31 6.64 -8.88 9.70
CA GLY A 31 5.58 -9.89 9.84
C GLY A 31 4.77 -10.15 8.56
N THR A 32 5.13 -9.53 7.44
CA THR A 32 4.45 -9.70 6.14
C THR A 32 4.96 -10.90 5.33
N THR A 33 5.81 -11.74 5.92
CA THR A 33 6.29 -13.00 5.34
C THR A 33 6.50 -14.05 6.42
N ASN A 34 6.86 -15.26 6.01
CA ASN A 34 7.12 -16.40 6.90
C ASN A 34 5.95 -16.65 7.88
N PHE A 35 4.72 -16.56 7.37
CA PHE A 35 3.48 -16.82 8.11
C PHE A 35 3.21 -15.87 9.30
N GLY A 36 3.82 -14.68 9.34
CA GLY A 36 3.49 -13.68 10.36
C GLY A 36 2.08 -13.07 10.20
N THR A 37 1.56 -13.07 8.97
CA THR A 37 0.22 -12.63 8.58
C THR A 37 -0.14 -11.18 8.91
N CYS A 38 0.89 -10.33 9.10
CA CYS A 38 0.72 -8.87 9.12
C CYS A 38 0.53 -8.33 7.70
N ASN A 39 0.22 -7.04 7.59
CA ASN A 39 0.13 -6.35 6.31
C ASN A 39 0.66 -4.90 6.41
N PRO A 40 1.20 -4.33 5.32
CA PRO A 40 1.81 -3.01 5.31
C PRO A 40 0.81 -1.88 5.02
N GLY A 41 -0.49 -2.18 5.00
CA GLY A 41 -1.51 -1.23 4.56
C GLY A 41 -1.78 -0.10 5.54
N ALA A 42 -2.52 0.89 5.06
CA ALA A 42 -2.88 2.05 5.85
C ALA A 42 -4.05 1.74 6.80
N ILE A 43 -3.86 2.07 8.08
CA ILE A 43 -4.85 1.95 9.14
C ILE A 43 -4.55 2.96 10.25
N CYS A 44 -5.59 3.51 10.88
CA CYS A 44 -5.47 4.28 12.12
C CYS A 44 -5.38 3.35 13.34
N PRO A 45 -4.79 3.77 14.48
CA PRO A 45 -4.88 2.99 15.72
C PRO A 45 -6.34 2.63 16.06
N ASN A 46 -6.62 1.33 16.19
CA ASN A 46 -7.98 0.79 16.41
C ASN A 46 -9.02 1.21 15.34
N GLY A 47 -8.57 1.47 14.12
CA GLY A 47 -9.44 1.82 13.00
C GLY A 47 -10.30 0.65 12.53
N MET A 48 -11.53 0.94 12.14
CA MET A 48 -12.44 -0.01 11.50
C MET A 48 -12.06 -0.24 10.03
N MET A 49 -11.55 0.80 9.37
CA MET A 49 -11.16 0.75 7.97
C MET A 49 -9.64 0.62 7.83
N SER A 50 -9.23 -0.33 7.00
CA SER A 50 -7.87 -0.46 6.50
C SER A 50 -7.88 -0.57 4.98
N VAL A 51 -6.82 -0.08 4.35
CA VAL A 51 -6.60 -0.21 2.91
C VAL A 51 -5.24 -0.84 2.69
N VAL A 52 -5.22 -2.05 2.16
CA VAL A 52 -4.04 -2.94 2.15
C VAL A 52 -3.74 -3.37 0.72
N PRO A 53 -2.47 -3.37 0.27
CA PRO A 53 -2.12 -3.98 -1.01
C PRO A 53 -2.46 -5.46 -1.03
N PHE A 54 -3.11 -5.91 -2.10
CA PHE A 54 -3.43 -7.31 -2.32
C PHE A 54 -2.50 -7.91 -3.36
N ASN A 55 -1.70 -8.92 -2.98
CA ASN A 55 -0.70 -9.52 -3.87
C ASN A 55 -0.62 -11.06 -3.76
N VAL A 56 -1.63 -11.71 -3.20
CA VAL A 56 -1.62 -13.15 -2.87
C VAL A 56 -2.38 -14.03 -3.85
N MET A 57 -2.67 -13.52 -5.05
CA MET A 57 -3.38 -14.28 -6.09
C MET A 57 -3.10 -13.75 -7.50
N GLY A 58 -3.56 -14.47 -8.51
CA GLY A 58 -3.65 -13.99 -9.89
C GLY A 58 -2.36 -14.08 -10.69
N SER A 59 -1.30 -14.70 -10.15
CA SER A 59 -0.05 -14.90 -10.90
C SER A 59 0.73 -16.12 -10.42
N SER A 60 1.26 -16.88 -11.38
CA SER A 60 2.21 -17.97 -11.13
C SER A 60 3.59 -17.49 -10.69
N ASP A 61 3.89 -16.20 -10.84
CA ASP A 61 5.13 -15.59 -10.38
C ASP A 61 5.13 -15.35 -8.85
N ASN A 62 3.98 -15.48 -8.20
CA ASN A 62 3.87 -15.38 -6.75
C ASN A 62 4.45 -16.62 -6.08
N THR A 63 5.21 -16.41 -5.01
CA THR A 63 5.75 -17.48 -4.19
C THR A 63 4.64 -18.20 -3.43
N TYR A 64 3.66 -17.44 -2.96
CA TYR A 64 2.51 -17.95 -2.21
C TYR A 64 1.21 -17.46 -2.81
N ASP A 65 0.24 -18.36 -2.88
CA ASP A 65 -1.13 -18.09 -3.30
C ASP A 65 -2.09 -18.42 -2.15
N LYS A 66 -3.07 -17.54 -1.92
CA LYS A 66 -4.01 -17.65 -0.79
C LYS A 66 -4.88 -18.92 -0.86
N ASP A 67 -5.32 -19.28 -2.05
CA ASP A 67 -6.31 -20.34 -2.26
C ASP A 67 -5.64 -21.72 -2.29
N ALA A 68 -4.37 -21.77 -2.70
CA ALA A 68 -3.58 -22.99 -2.70
C ALA A 68 -3.31 -23.56 -1.28
N ARG A 69 -3.44 -22.74 -0.22
CA ARG A 69 -2.98 -23.10 1.14
C ARG A 69 -3.91 -22.66 2.28
N TRP A 70 -5.15 -22.26 1.99
CA TRP A 70 -6.12 -21.77 2.99
C TRP A 70 -5.55 -20.61 3.83
N TRP A 71 -5.05 -19.57 3.15
CA TRP A 71 -4.25 -18.53 3.78
C TRP A 71 -4.94 -17.15 3.72
N SER A 72 -5.20 -16.56 4.89
CA SER A 72 -6.01 -15.34 5.07
C SER A 72 -5.28 -14.00 4.82
N THR A 73 -4.09 -14.02 4.25
CA THR A 73 -3.28 -12.81 4.18
C THR A 73 -3.60 -12.06 2.90
N PRO A 74 -3.88 -10.75 2.94
CA PRO A 74 -3.99 -9.96 1.72
C PRO A 74 -2.62 -9.75 1.07
N TYR A 75 -1.53 -9.87 1.83
CA TYR A 75 -0.20 -9.48 1.41
C TYR A 75 0.88 -10.49 1.83
N GLU A 76 1.85 -10.70 0.94
CA GLU A 76 3.07 -11.47 1.14
C GLU A 76 4.26 -10.73 0.55
N TYR A 77 5.27 -10.44 1.38
CA TYR A 77 6.44 -9.65 0.98
C TYR A 77 7.21 -10.24 -0.20
N THR A 78 7.23 -11.56 -0.34
CA THR A 78 7.96 -12.25 -1.41
C THR A 78 7.19 -12.34 -2.72
N ASN A 79 5.91 -11.96 -2.74
CA ASN A 79 5.13 -11.87 -3.96
C ASN A 79 5.47 -10.58 -4.73
N SER A 80 5.16 -10.58 -6.03
CA SER A 80 5.55 -9.48 -6.92
C SER A 80 4.41 -9.01 -7.83
N PHE A 81 3.20 -9.53 -7.62
CA PHE A 81 2.04 -9.26 -8.47
C PHE A 81 0.89 -8.67 -7.67
N PHE A 82 0.57 -7.40 -7.93
CA PHE A 82 -0.49 -6.64 -7.27
C PHE A 82 -1.81 -6.78 -8.04
N THR A 83 -2.88 -7.14 -7.33
CA THR A 83 -4.23 -7.33 -7.88
C THR A 83 -5.26 -6.36 -7.29
N GLY A 84 -4.83 -5.37 -6.52
CA GLY A 84 -5.67 -4.25 -6.08
C GLY A 84 -5.42 -3.85 -4.63
N PHE A 85 -6.14 -2.83 -4.17
CA PHE A 85 -6.23 -2.48 -2.75
C PHE A 85 -7.45 -3.13 -2.12
N ALA A 86 -7.23 -4.01 -1.15
CA ALA A 86 -8.27 -4.62 -0.33
C ALA A 86 -8.68 -3.71 0.83
N HIS A 87 -9.96 -3.73 1.17
CA HIS A 87 -10.54 -2.93 2.23
C HIS A 87 -11.04 -3.81 3.37
N VAL A 88 -10.86 -3.33 4.60
CA VAL A 88 -11.22 -4.04 5.84
C VAL A 88 -10.46 -5.38 5.92
N ASN A 89 -9.33 -5.38 6.61
CA ASN A 89 -8.39 -6.50 6.60
C ASN A 89 -8.06 -6.95 8.02
N LEU A 90 -7.84 -8.25 8.20
CA LEU A 90 -7.30 -8.82 9.42
C LEU A 90 -5.76 -8.81 9.40
N SER A 91 -5.14 -8.85 10.58
CA SER A 91 -3.69 -8.86 10.75
C SER A 91 -3.33 -9.85 11.87
N GLY A 92 -2.37 -10.73 11.62
CA GLY A 92 -1.92 -11.73 12.60
C GLY A 92 -2.86 -12.92 12.80
N VAL A 93 -3.79 -13.17 11.87
CA VAL A 93 -4.79 -14.26 11.97
C VAL A 93 -4.33 -15.54 11.26
N GLY A 94 -4.88 -16.68 11.70
CA GLY A 94 -4.64 -18.00 11.10
C GLY A 94 -5.81 -18.56 10.29
N CYS A 95 -6.96 -17.89 10.25
CA CYS A 95 -8.16 -18.32 9.51
C CYS A 95 -8.59 -17.24 8.50
N PRO A 96 -8.85 -17.61 7.22
CA PRO A 96 -9.40 -16.74 6.17
C PRO A 96 -10.67 -15.99 6.56
N GLU A 97 -10.63 -14.65 6.51
CA GLU A 97 -11.79 -13.75 6.61
C GLU A 97 -11.42 -12.30 6.20
N LEU A 98 -12.40 -11.51 5.78
CA LEU A 98 -12.29 -10.12 5.28
C LEU A 98 -11.33 -9.98 4.07
N GLY A 99 -10.78 -8.78 3.80
CA GLY A 99 -9.89 -8.55 2.65
C GLY A 99 -10.62 -8.30 1.32
N SER A 100 -11.89 -7.90 1.39
CA SER A 100 -12.76 -7.72 0.23
C SER A 100 -12.67 -6.33 -0.42
N LEU A 101 -13.43 -6.11 -1.50
CA LEU A 101 -13.52 -4.83 -2.21
C LEU A 101 -12.18 -4.37 -2.80
N LEU A 102 -11.64 -5.15 -3.75
CA LEU A 102 -10.36 -4.82 -4.36
C LEU A 102 -10.52 -3.67 -5.36
N LEU A 103 -9.81 -2.57 -5.12
CA LEU A 103 -9.71 -1.47 -6.08
C LEU A 103 -8.42 -1.59 -6.89
N MET A 104 -8.54 -1.77 -8.20
CA MET A 104 -7.39 -1.91 -9.10
C MET A 104 -7.43 -0.84 -10.21
N PRO A 105 -6.43 0.05 -10.29
CA PRO A 105 -6.33 1.01 -11.38
C PRO A 105 -5.62 0.39 -12.60
N THR A 106 -6.14 0.64 -13.80
CA THR A 106 -5.56 0.12 -15.06
C THR A 106 -5.57 1.18 -16.17
N THR A 107 -4.71 1.00 -17.18
CA THR A 107 -4.67 1.81 -18.40
C THR A 107 -4.78 0.96 -19.65
N GLY A 108 -5.23 1.58 -20.75
CA GLY A 108 -5.42 0.91 -22.03
C GLY A 108 -6.73 0.15 -22.11
N LYS A 109 -6.77 -0.91 -22.93
CA LYS A 109 -7.98 -1.70 -23.17
C LYS A 109 -8.46 -2.37 -21.88
N LEU A 110 -9.75 -2.21 -21.58
CA LEU A 110 -10.41 -2.86 -20.45
C LEU A 110 -10.22 -4.39 -20.48
N ASP A 111 -9.69 -4.91 -19.38
CA ASP A 111 -9.63 -6.33 -19.05
C ASP A 111 -10.08 -6.47 -17.59
N VAL A 112 -11.01 -7.39 -17.34
CA VAL A 112 -11.65 -7.60 -16.03
C VAL A 112 -11.25 -8.93 -15.40
N ASP A 113 -10.45 -9.74 -16.09
CA ASP A 113 -9.90 -10.98 -15.53
C ASP A 113 -8.70 -10.64 -14.63
N TYR A 114 -8.76 -11.04 -13.36
CA TYR A 114 -7.73 -10.72 -12.37
C TYR A 114 -6.38 -11.37 -12.64
N HIS A 115 -6.35 -12.47 -13.40
CA HIS A 115 -5.09 -13.05 -13.89
C HIS A 115 -4.41 -12.13 -14.89
N ASN A 116 -5.18 -11.30 -15.59
CA ASN A 116 -4.69 -10.44 -16.64
C ASN A 116 -4.52 -8.99 -16.16
N TYR A 117 -5.47 -8.44 -15.40
CA TYR A 117 -5.43 -7.03 -15.03
C TYR A 117 -4.37 -6.70 -13.98
N GLY A 118 -3.85 -7.71 -13.25
CA GLY A 118 -2.85 -7.45 -12.22
C GLY A 118 -1.54 -6.91 -12.82
N SER A 119 -0.72 -6.34 -11.95
CA SER A 119 0.53 -5.69 -12.36
C SER A 119 1.69 -6.13 -11.47
N LYS A 120 2.85 -6.34 -12.08
CA LYS A 120 4.10 -6.24 -11.33
C LYS A 120 4.27 -4.81 -10.81
N TYR A 121 5.08 -4.67 -9.78
CA TYR A 121 5.26 -3.38 -9.14
C TYR A 121 6.70 -3.13 -8.69
N GLU A 122 6.98 -1.87 -8.44
CA GLU A 122 8.25 -1.37 -7.92
C GLU A 122 7.99 -0.17 -7.00
N LYS A 123 9.06 0.33 -6.35
CA LYS A 123 9.03 1.54 -5.51
C LYS A 123 7.93 1.48 -4.44
N GLU A 124 7.79 0.32 -3.82
CA GLU A 124 6.87 0.10 -2.71
C GLU A 124 7.39 0.76 -1.44
N ASN A 125 6.51 1.45 -0.70
CA ASN A 125 6.83 2.05 0.59
C ASN A 125 5.58 2.10 1.47
N ALA A 126 5.80 1.95 2.78
CA ALA A 126 4.75 1.99 3.79
C ALA A 126 5.25 2.71 5.05
N THR A 127 4.41 3.57 5.60
CA THR A 127 4.60 4.21 6.91
C THR A 127 3.27 4.14 7.68
N PRO A 128 3.23 4.41 8.99
CA PRO A 128 1.98 4.41 9.74
C PRO A 128 0.89 5.27 9.08
N GLY A 129 -0.19 4.62 8.62
CA GLY A 129 -1.33 5.29 7.99
C GLY A 129 -1.17 5.64 6.50
N TYR A 130 -0.08 5.24 5.84
CA TYR A 130 0.14 5.51 4.43
C TYR A 130 0.87 4.37 3.71
N TYR A 131 0.46 4.10 2.48
CA TYR A 131 1.09 3.12 1.60
C TYR A 131 1.21 3.67 0.18
N THR A 132 2.29 3.35 -0.54
CA THR A 132 2.47 3.69 -1.95
C THR A 132 3.19 2.59 -2.73
N ILE A 133 2.85 2.47 -4.00
CA ILE A 133 3.38 1.47 -4.93
C ILE A 133 3.33 2.00 -6.37
N SER A 134 4.30 1.61 -7.20
CA SER A 134 4.30 1.92 -8.64
C SER A 134 3.97 0.67 -9.46
N LEU A 135 2.89 0.70 -10.23
CA LEU A 135 2.42 -0.40 -11.06
C LEU A 135 3.08 -0.33 -12.44
N THR A 136 4.02 -1.24 -12.71
CA THR A 136 4.90 -1.16 -13.90
C THR A 136 4.16 -1.41 -15.21
N LYS A 137 3.15 -2.29 -15.20
CA LYS A 137 2.34 -2.60 -16.38
C LYS A 137 1.58 -1.38 -16.90
N TYR A 138 1.12 -0.52 -15.99
CA TYR A 138 0.20 0.57 -16.32
C TYR A 138 0.83 1.96 -16.21
N ASN A 139 2.07 2.05 -15.68
CA ASN A 139 2.74 3.31 -15.35
C ASN A 139 1.88 4.18 -14.40
N ILE A 140 1.30 3.55 -13.38
CA ILE A 140 0.42 4.20 -12.40
C ILE A 140 1.13 4.22 -11.05
N GLN A 141 1.17 5.38 -10.40
CA GLN A 141 1.45 5.45 -8.97
C GLN A 141 0.14 5.31 -8.20
N ALA A 142 0.11 4.36 -7.27
CA ALA A 142 -1.04 4.09 -6.42
C ALA A 142 -0.67 4.35 -4.96
N GLU A 143 -1.57 5.00 -4.24
CA GLU A 143 -1.37 5.42 -2.86
C GLU A 143 -2.64 5.15 -2.06
N ALA A 144 -2.48 4.82 -0.78
CA ALA A 144 -3.57 4.53 0.12
C ALA A 144 -3.35 5.17 1.49
N THR A 145 -4.42 5.67 2.09
CA THR A 145 -4.48 6.12 3.49
C THR A 145 -5.85 5.77 4.09
N ALA A 146 -5.97 5.85 5.42
CA ALA A 146 -7.21 5.55 6.11
C ALA A 146 -7.41 6.46 7.32
N THR A 147 -8.67 6.84 7.55
CA THR A 147 -9.19 7.38 8.80
C THR A 147 -9.82 6.25 9.62
N PRO A 148 -10.33 6.48 10.85
CA PRO A 148 -10.93 5.41 11.63
C PRO A 148 -12.07 4.63 10.94
N ARG A 149 -12.77 5.19 9.95
CA ARG A 149 -13.91 4.53 9.27
C ARG A 149 -13.97 4.69 7.76
N THR A 150 -13.01 5.39 7.15
CA THR A 150 -13.01 5.69 5.71
C THR A 150 -11.61 5.49 5.15
N GLY A 151 -11.52 4.81 4.01
CA GLY A 151 -10.30 4.66 3.23
C GLY A 151 -10.24 5.69 2.11
N LEU A 152 -9.03 6.08 1.71
CA LEU A 152 -8.79 6.92 0.54
C LEU A 152 -7.67 6.31 -0.28
N THR A 153 -7.93 6.07 -1.56
CA THR A 153 -6.93 5.66 -2.54
C THR A 153 -6.74 6.76 -3.58
N ARG A 154 -5.49 7.09 -3.90
CA ARG A 154 -5.13 8.02 -4.97
C ARG A 154 -4.38 7.27 -6.06
N PHE A 155 -4.82 7.46 -7.29
CA PHE A 155 -4.20 6.87 -8.48
C PHE A 155 -3.75 7.98 -9.41
N THR A 156 -2.46 8.00 -9.74
CA THR A 156 -1.86 8.94 -10.69
C THR A 156 -1.68 8.23 -12.02
N PHE A 157 -2.55 8.53 -12.97
CA PHE A 157 -2.57 7.91 -14.29
C PHE A 157 -1.69 8.65 -15.30
N PRO A 158 -1.08 7.95 -16.27
CA PRO A 158 -0.56 8.58 -17.47
C PRO A 158 -1.72 9.09 -18.36
N LYS A 159 -1.40 9.91 -19.35
CA LYS A 159 -2.39 10.35 -20.34
C LYS A 159 -2.90 9.15 -21.15
N GLY A 160 -4.22 8.99 -21.25
CA GLY A 160 -4.84 7.96 -22.10
C GLY A 160 -6.16 7.44 -21.53
N GLU A 161 -6.62 6.31 -22.06
CA GLU A 161 -7.75 5.56 -21.51
C GLU A 161 -7.34 4.91 -20.18
N SER A 162 -8.21 5.02 -19.18
CA SER A 162 -7.93 4.58 -17.81
C SER A 162 -9.20 4.10 -17.12
N HIS A 163 -9.07 3.12 -16.25
CA HIS A 163 -10.16 2.51 -15.52
C HIS A 163 -9.79 2.30 -14.04
N ILE A 164 -10.82 2.26 -13.20
CA ILE A 164 -10.73 1.76 -11.83
C ILE A 164 -11.69 0.57 -11.76
N LEU A 165 -11.14 -0.60 -11.51
CA LEU A 165 -11.90 -1.84 -11.35
C LEU A 165 -12.22 -2.03 -9.87
N LEU A 166 -13.45 -2.47 -9.59
CA LEU A 166 -13.88 -2.92 -8.26
C LEU A 166 -14.18 -4.41 -8.34
N ASN A 167 -13.32 -5.22 -7.73
CA ASN A 167 -13.52 -6.66 -7.64
C ASN A 167 -14.16 -7.02 -6.28
N LEU A 168 -15.29 -7.72 -6.35
CA LEU A 168 -16.11 -8.13 -5.20
C LEU A 168 -16.02 -9.64 -4.90
N GLY A 169 -15.31 -10.43 -5.72
CA GLY A 169 -15.32 -11.89 -5.66
C GLY A 169 -14.03 -12.54 -5.15
N GLU A 170 -12.94 -11.79 -5.09
CA GLU A 170 -11.58 -12.36 -4.95
C GLU A 170 -10.88 -12.03 -3.61
N GLY A 171 -11.57 -11.35 -2.70
CA GLY A 171 -11.06 -11.04 -1.36
C GLY A 171 -11.17 -12.21 -0.41
#